data_AF-A0A1Q5JAI0-F1
#
_entry.id   AF-A0A1Q5JAI0-F1
#
_cell.length_a   1.000
_cell.length_b   1.000
_cell.length_c   1.000
_cell.angle_alpha   90.00
_cell.angle_beta   90.00
_cell.angle_gamma   90.00
#
_symmetry.space_group_name_H-M   'P 1'
#
loop_
_entity.id
_entity.type
_entity.pdbx_description
1 polymer ?
#
loop_
_entity_poly.entity_id
_entity_poly.type
_entity_poly.pdbx_seq_one_letter_code
_entity_poly.pdbx_strand_id
1 'polypeptide(L)'
;MKSDDTDPFHSSGYSPIDERPGRERFDAQRSSGNTNDLRGKLLRVHTEAAGGSTIPAGNLLAPGTAKTRPEIYAMGFRNSFRFAADPKTGWISTAGYGPDANQENANRGPEGTVEWNLIKQPGFHGRRWRFGQVG
;
A
#
# COMPACT_ATOMS: atom_id res chain seq x y z
N MET A 1 7.91 4.79 -4.67
CA MET A 1 6.97 4.22 -3.68
C MET A 1 6.63 5.30 -2.67
N LYS A 2 5.37 5.41 -2.25
CA LYS A 2 4.94 6.43 -1.27
C LYS A 2 4.41 5.77 0.00
N SER A 3 4.79 6.31 1.17
CA SER A 3 4.18 5.96 2.46
C SER A 3 2.70 6.35 2.51
N ASP A 4 1.95 5.86 3.50
CA ASP A 4 0.52 6.11 3.63
C ASP A 4 0.16 7.46 4.29
N ASP A 5 1.17 8.12 4.90
CA ASP A 5 1.08 9.39 5.64
C ASP A 5 -0.02 9.39 6.72
N THR A 6 -0.28 8.22 7.34
CA THR A 6 -1.27 8.09 8.42
C THR A 6 -0.58 8.21 9.78
N ASP A 7 -1.14 9.00 10.68
CA ASP A 7 -0.68 9.15 12.06
C ASP A 7 -0.86 7.83 12.82
N PRO A 8 0.23 7.19 13.31
CA PRO A 8 0.16 5.93 14.03
C PRO A 8 -0.20 6.11 15.51
N PHE A 9 -0.20 7.32 16.06
CA PHE A 9 -0.49 7.55 17.48
C PHE A 9 -1.99 7.35 17.76
N HIS A 10 -2.32 7.09 19.03
CA HIS A 10 -3.69 6.80 19.47
C HIS A 10 -4.34 5.56 18.83
N SER A 11 -3.55 4.66 18.25
CA SER A 11 -4.01 3.39 17.68
C SER A 11 -3.79 2.18 18.60
N SER A 12 -3.34 2.40 19.84
CA SER A 12 -2.92 1.33 20.77
C SER A 12 -1.84 0.41 20.20
N GLY A 13 -0.97 0.95 19.34
CA GLY A 13 0.08 0.20 18.66
C GLY A 13 -0.38 -0.54 17.42
N TYR A 14 -1.67 -0.54 17.06
CA TYR A 14 -2.19 -1.23 15.87
C TYR A 14 -2.26 -0.29 14.65
N SER A 15 -2.54 -0.82 13.45
CA SER A 15 -2.84 -0.02 12.27
C SER A 15 -3.99 0.96 12.57
N PRO A 16 -3.79 2.28 12.40
CA PRO A 16 -4.80 3.30 12.64
C PRO A 16 -5.95 3.17 11.63
N ILE A 17 -7.17 3.02 12.17
CA ILE A 17 -8.47 2.89 11.50
C ILE A 17 -9.46 3.65 12.39
N ASP A 18 -9.64 4.94 12.14
CA ASP A 18 -10.49 5.82 12.98
C ASP A 18 -11.40 6.69 12.11
N GLU A 19 -12.60 6.19 11.85
CA GLU A 19 -13.58 6.82 10.93
C GLU A 19 -14.35 7.99 11.57
N ARG A 20 -14.06 8.35 12.83
CA ARG A 20 -14.78 9.43 13.53
C ARG A 20 -14.50 10.80 12.86
N PRO A 21 -15.47 11.72 12.83
CA PRO A 21 -15.26 13.07 12.30
C PRO A 21 -14.08 13.78 13.00
N GLY A 22 -13.19 14.42 12.24
CA GLY A 22 -12.01 15.13 12.77
C GLY A 22 -10.81 14.24 13.07
N ARG A 23 -10.89 12.93 12.80
CA ARG A 23 -9.80 11.94 13.01
C ARG A 23 -9.22 11.41 11.70
N GLU A 24 -9.40 12.13 10.60
CA GLU A 24 -9.05 11.69 9.24
C GLU A 24 -7.57 11.34 9.05
N ARG A 25 -6.68 11.95 9.84
CA ARG A 25 -5.23 11.64 9.82
C ARG A 25 -4.89 10.30 10.47
N PHE A 26 -5.82 9.72 11.22
CA PHE A 26 -5.69 8.45 11.96
C PHE A 26 -6.48 7.32 11.27
N ASP A 27 -6.84 7.49 10.01
CA ASP A 27 -7.54 6.47 9.23
C ASP A 27 -6.80 6.14 7.93
N ALA A 28 -6.11 5.01 7.94
CA ALA A 28 -5.35 4.55 6.79
C ALA A 28 -6.21 3.95 5.67
N GLN A 29 -7.51 3.73 5.91
CA GLN A 29 -8.42 3.29 4.84
C GLN A 29 -8.51 4.36 3.75
N ARG A 30 -8.40 5.64 4.13
CA ARG A 30 -8.41 6.79 3.22
C ARG A 30 -7.19 6.88 2.33
N SER A 31 -6.10 6.20 2.67
CA SER A 31 -4.83 6.22 1.94
C SER A 31 -4.52 4.83 1.37
N SER A 32 -3.90 3.94 2.14
CA SER A 32 -3.38 2.64 1.67
C SER A 32 -4.42 1.80 0.94
N GLY A 33 -5.67 1.78 1.43
CA GLY A 33 -6.80 1.06 0.83
C GLY A 33 -7.57 1.81 -0.26
N ASN A 34 -7.34 3.11 -0.41
CA ASN A 34 -8.06 3.97 -1.34
C ASN A 34 -7.43 3.92 -2.74
N THR A 35 -8.20 3.52 -3.74
CA THR A 35 -7.78 3.45 -5.15
C THR A 35 -7.69 4.83 -5.82
N ASN A 36 -8.25 5.87 -5.21
CA ASN A 36 -8.18 7.25 -5.68
C ASN A 36 -7.06 8.08 -5.01
N ASP A 37 -6.21 7.44 -4.19
CA ASP A 37 -5.11 8.07 -3.45
C ASP A 37 -3.78 7.36 -3.76
N LEU A 38 -2.71 8.14 -3.96
CA LEU A 38 -1.38 7.65 -4.31
C LEU A 38 -0.49 7.32 -3.10
N ARG A 39 -0.96 7.59 -1.89
CA ARG A 39 -0.30 7.21 -0.64
C ARG A 39 -0.45 5.72 -0.36
N GLY A 40 0.60 5.12 0.18
CA GLY A 40 0.66 3.68 0.43
C GLY A 40 0.65 2.83 -0.84
N LYS A 41 1.20 3.37 -1.94
CA LYS A 41 1.21 2.76 -3.28
C LYS A 41 2.62 2.60 -3.83
N LEU A 42 2.75 1.57 -4.67
CA LEU A 42 3.80 1.44 -5.66
C LEU A 42 3.22 1.82 -7.02
N LEU A 43 3.76 2.89 -7.60
CA LEU A 43 3.31 3.41 -8.89
C LEU A 43 4.20 2.90 -10.01
N ARG A 44 3.60 2.61 -11.17
CA ARG A 44 4.32 2.22 -12.39
C ARG A 44 3.83 3.07 -13.55
N VAL A 45 4.76 3.85 -14.10
CA VAL A 45 4.55 4.76 -15.23
C VAL A 45 5.71 4.58 -16.21
N HIS A 46 5.47 4.90 -17.48
CA HIS A 46 6.53 5.00 -18.48
C HIS A 46 6.87 6.47 -18.67
N THR A 47 8.13 6.85 -18.48
CA THR A 47 8.59 8.22 -18.65
C THR A 47 8.96 8.46 -20.11
N GLU A 48 8.37 9.49 -20.71
CA GLU A 48 8.60 9.82 -22.12
C GLU A 48 9.88 10.64 -22.28
N ALA A 49 10.61 10.43 -23.39
CA ALA A 49 11.86 11.13 -23.66
C ALA A 49 11.71 12.67 -23.77
N ALA A 50 10.55 13.13 -24.25
CA ALA A 50 10.21 14.55 -24.38
C ALA A 50 9.68 15.18 -23.07
N GLY A 51 9.63 14.40 -21.98
CA GLY A 51 8.97 14.78 -20.73
C GLY A 51 7.51 14.34 -20.69
N GLY A 52 7.00 14.16 -19.47
CA GLY A 52 5.70 13.55 -19.22
C GLY A 52 5.77 12.04 -18.99
N SER A 53 4.62 11.45 -18.70
CA SER A 53 4.51 10.02 -18.38
C SER A 53 3.24 9.41 -18.96
N THR A 54 3.34 8.18 -19.44
CA THR A 54 2.22 7.35 -19.88
C THR A 54 1.98 6.18 -18.93
N ILE A 55 0.79 5.58 -19.00
CA ILE A 55 0.41 4.44 -18.16
C ILE A 55 0.67 3.12 -18.92
N PRO A 56 1.63 2.29 -18.48
CA PRO A 56 1.90 1.01 -19.12
C PRO A 56 0.76 0.01 -18.84
N ALA A 57 0.50 -0.87 -19.80
CA ALA A 57 -0.47 -1.96 -19.65
C ALA A 57 -0.08 -2.92 -18.52
N GLY A 58 -1.07 -3.50 -17.83
CA GLY A 58 -0.85 -4.46 -16.74
C GLY A 58 -0.57 -3.82 -15.38
N ASN A 59 -1.02 -2.57 -15.16
CA ASN A 59 -1.17 -2.01 -13.82
C ASN A 59 -2.42 -2.61 -13.13
N LEU A 60 -2.58 -2.37 -11.83
CA LEU A 60 -3.68 -2.95 -11.04
C LEU A 60 -5.06 -2.47 -11.50
N LEU A 61 -5.15 -1.23 -11.98
CA LEU A 61 -6.40 -0.55 -12.31
C LEU A 61 -6.36 -0.10 -13.76
N ALA A 62 -7.44 -0.38 -14.50
CA ALA A 62 -7.54 -0.01 -15.90
C ALA A 62 -7.75 1.52 -16.06
N PRO A 63 -7.10 2.17 -17.05
CA PRO A 63 -7.35 3.56 -17.39
C PRO A 63 -8.84 3.84 -17.62
N GLY A 64 -9.33 4.98 -17.12
CA GLY A 64 -10.73 5.37 -17.25
C GLY A 64 -11.68 4.78 -16.20
N THR A 65 -11.18 3.91 -15.31
CA THR A 65 -12.01 3.36 -14.22
C THR A 65 -12.36 4.47 -13.21
N ALA A 66 -13.65 4.67 -12.96
CA ALA A 66 -14.14 5.76 -12.11
C ALA A 66 -13.57 5.68 -10.69
N LYS A 67 -13.17 6.84 -10.12
CA LYS A 67 -12.59 6.96 -8.77
C LYS A 67 -11.34 6.09 -8.56
N THR A 68 -10.52 5.92 -9.59
CA THR A 68 -9.25 5.19 -9.48
C THR A 68 -8.09 5.95 -10.11
N ARG A 69 -6.87 5.55 -9.74
CA ARG A 69 -5.62 6.04 -10.31
C ARG A 69 -4.94 4.90 -11.07
N PRO A 70 -4.86 4.95 -12.41
CA PRO A 70 -4.36 3.83 -13.22
C PRO A 70 -2.84 3.64 -13.12
N GLU A 71 -2.09 4.60 -12.57
CA GLU A 71 -0.67 4.47 -12.23
C GLU A 71 -0.39 3.49 -11.08
N ILE A 72 -1.40 3.05 -10.34
CA ILE A 72 -1.24 2.11 -9.23
C ILE A 72 -0.89 0.72 -9.76
N TYR A 73 0.31 0.24 -9.41
CA TYR A 73 0.75 -1.14 -9.70
C TYR A 73 0.52 -2.05 -8.49
N ALA A 74 0.81 -1.58 -7.29
CA ALA A 74 0.51 -2.32 -6.06
C ALA A 74 0.06 -1.36 -4.95
N MET A 75 -0.79 -1.85 -4.04
CA MET A 75 -1.38 -1.04 -2.96
C MET A 75 -1.44 -1.78 -1.62
N GLY A 76 -1.83 -1.05 -0.56
CA GLY A 76 -1.94 -1.58 0.79
C GLY A 76 -0.70 -1.43 1.65
N PHE A 77 0.29 -0.64 1.20
CA PHE A 77 1.51 -0.37 1.98
C PHE A 77 1.22 0.69 3.04
N ARG A 78 1.71 0.47 4.26
CA ARG A 78 1.60 1.40 5.40
C ARG A 78 2.89 2.21 5.50
N ASN A 79 3.94 1.63 6.08
CA ASN A 79 5.22 2.27 6.32
C ASN A 79 6.36 1.58 5.56
N SER A 80 6.25 1.52 4.23
CA SER A 80 7.32 0.99 3.38
C SER A 80 8.34 2.08 3.07
N PHE A 81 9.58 1.86 3.49
CA PHE A 81 10.67 2.84 3.40
C PHE A 81 11.67 2.55 2.28
N ARG A 82 11.68 1.32 1.75
CA ARG A 82 12.59 0.93 0.67
C ARG A 82 11.95 -0.05 -0.30
N PHE A 83 12.29 0.09 -1.58
CA PHE A 83 12.02 -0.91 -2.59
C PHE A 83 13.22 -1.10 -3.52
N ALA A 84 13.31 -2.26 -4.16
CA ALA A 84 14.28 -2.55 -5.20
C ALA A 84 13.62 -3.38 -6.30
N ALA A 85 13.92 -3.05 -7.56
CA ALA A 85 13.50 -3.83 -8.71
C ALA A 85 14.63 -4.79 -9.14
N ASP A 86 14.30 -6.05 -9.34
CA ASP A 86 15.22 -7.01 -9.96
C ASP A 86 15.29 -6.75 -11.47
N PRO A 87 16.46 -6.42 -12.04
CA PRO A 87 16.58 -6.14 -13.47
C PRO A 87 16.35 -7.36 -14.37
N LYS A 88 16.46 -8.60 -13.85
CA LYS A 88 16.26 -9.81 -14.64
C LYS A 88 14.78 -10.20 -14.75
N THR A 89 14.05 -10.11 -13.64
CA THR A 89 12.66 -10.59 -13.55
C THR A 89 11.64 -9.45 -13.55
N GLY A 90 12.06 -8.22 -13.27
CA GLY A 90 11.16 -7.08 -13.05
C GLY A 90 10.39 -7.14 -11.71
N TRP A 91 10.67 -8.14 -10.85
CA TRP A 91 10.02 -8.26 -9.55
C TRP A 91 10.48 -7.15 -8.61
N ILE A 92 9.57 -6.73 -7.74
CA ILE A 92 9.85 -5.63 -6.81
C ILE A 92 9.85 -6.19 -5.40
N SER A 93 10.97 -6.03 -4.71
CA SER A 93 11.05 -6.28 -3.27
C SER A 93 10.80 -4.97 -2.52
N THR A 94 10.04 -5.03 -1.43
CA THR A 94 9.78 -3.88 -0.57
C THR A 94 9.96 -4.26 0.89
N ALA A 95 10.55 -3.37 1.68
CA ALA A 95 10.64 -3.52 3.12
C ALA A 95 9.75 -2.47 3.81
N GLY A 96 9.03 -2.87 4.84
CA GLY A 96 8.21 -1.98 5.64
C GLY A 96 8.12 -2.38 7.10
N TYR A 97 7.83 -1.39 7.94
CA TYR A 97 7.51 -1.62 9.35
C TYR A 97 6.01 -1.87 9.50
N GLY A 98 5.68 -2.93 10.23
CA GLY A 98 4.36 -3.19 10.75
C GLY A 98 4.00 -2.25 11.91
N PRO A 99 2.85 -2.49 12.55
CA PRO A 99 2.40 -1.76 13.74
C PRO A 99 3.39 -1.91 14.93
N ASP A 100 3.20 -1.17 16.03
CA ASP A 100 4.01 -1.31 17.27
C ASP A 100 3.37 -2.29 18.28
N ALA A 101 2.33 -3.03 17.87
CA ALA A 101 1.58 -3.93 18.76
C ALA A 101 2.42 -5.15 19.17
N ASN A 102 2.47 -5.45 20.48
CA ASN A 102 3.26 -6.58 20.99
C ASN A 102 2.67 -7.96 20.68
N GLN A 103 1.36 -8.05 20.39
CA GLN A 103 0.66 -9.30 20.11
C GLN A 103 -0.40 -9.09 19.03
N GLU A 104 -0.78 -10.15 18.34
CA GLU A 104 -1.90 -10.13 17.42
C GLU A 104 -3.22 -9.96 18.17
N ASN A 105 -4.19 -9.35 17.51
CA ASN A 105 -5.54 -9.22 18.03
C ASN A 105 -6.54 -9.35 16.88
N ALA A 106 -7.43 -10.33 16.94
CA ALA A 106 -8.37 -10.61 15.84
C ALA A 106 -9.22 -9.39 15.42
N ASN A 107 -9.55 -8.50 16.36
CA ASN A 107 -10.36 -7.31 16.10
C ASN A 107 -9.53 -6.09 15.69
N ARG A 108 -8.22 -6.10 15.97
CA ARG A 108 -7.34 -4.95 15.76
C ARG A 108 -6.27 -5.20 14.72
N GLY A 109 -6.03 -6.45 14.32
CA GLY A 109 -5.04 -6.99 13.39
C GLY A 109 -3.72 -7.43 14.05
N PRO A 110 -2.70 -7.82 13.24
CA PRO A 110 -1.44 -8.38 13.72
C PRO A 110 -0.60 -7.45 14.59
N GLU A 111 0.32 -8.12 15.30
CA GLU A 111 1.52 -7.63 15.97
C GLU A 111 2.49 -6.91 15.02
N GLY A 112 3.43 -6.21 15.63
CA GLY A 112 4.51 -5.52 14.96
C GLY A 112 5.57 -6.46 14.43
N THR A 113 5.72 -6.49 13.11
CA THR A 113 6.79 -7.20 12.42
C THR A 113 7.41 -6.32 11.36
N VAL A 114 8.66 -6.60 11.00
CA VAL A 114 9.24 -6.06 9.76
C VAL A 114 8.79 -6.96 8.62
N GLU A 115 8.16 -6.38 7.61
CA GLU A 115 7.64 -7.12 6.46
C GLU A 115 8.58 -6.92 5.26
N TRP A 116 8.96 -8.05 4.66
CA TRP A 116 9.57 -8.08 3.34
C TRP A 116 8.55 -8.64 2.34
N ASN A 117 8.13 -7.83 1.38
CA ASN A 117 7.17 -8.23 0.36
C ASN A 117 7.87 -8.38 -0.99
N LEU A 118 7.68 -9.52 -1.65
CA LEU A 118 8.11 -9.74 -3.03
C LEU A 118 6.89 -9.64 -3.97
N ILE A 119 6.83 -8.57 -4.73
CA ILE A 119 5.75 -8.23 -5.64
C ILE A 119 6.12 -8.73 -7.04
N LYS A 120 5.48 -9.84 -7.43
CA LYS A 120 5.69 -10.47 -8.75
C LYS A 120 4.67 -10.02 -9.79
N GLN A 121 3.53 -9.50 -9.33
CA GLN A 121 2.40 -9.07 -10.16
C GLN A 121 1.64 -7.93 -9.47
N PRO A 122 0.80 -7.17 -10.20
CA PRO A 122 -0.05 -6.16 -9.59
C PRO A 122 -0.97 -6.75 -8.52
N GLY A 123 -1.22 -6.00 -7.45
CA GLY A 123 -2.10 -6.50 -6.40
C GLY A 123 -2.23 -5.65 -5.15
N PHE A 124 -3.05 -6.16 -4.23
CA PHE A 124 -3.19 -5.65 -2.88
C PHE A 124 -2.29 -6.44 -1.92
N HIS A 125 -1.40 -5.78 -1.21
CA HIS A 125 -0.37 -6.41 -0.36
C HIS A 125 -0.47 -6.06 1.14
N GLY A 126 -1.50 -5.34 1.58
CA GLY A 126 -1.64 -4.98 3.00
C GLY A 126 -2.09 -6.15 3.88
N ARG A 127 -1.34 -6.41 4.97
CA ARG A 127 -1.53 -7.56 5.87
C ARG A 127 -2.89 -7.59 6.61
N ARG A 128 -3.57 -6.45 6.81
CA ARG A 128 -4.93 -6.40 7.43
C ARG A 128 -6.11 -6.62 6.49
N TRP A 129 -5.90 -6.61 5.17
CA TRP A 129 -6.99 -6.69 4.17
C TRP A 129 -7.05 -8.05 3.46
N ARG A 130 -6.19 -8.99 3.84
CA ARG A 130 -6.29 -10.39 3.40
C ARG A 130 -7.38 -11.10 4.20
N PHE A 131 -8.64 -10.87 3.83
CA PHE A 131 -9.67 -11.88 4.04
C PHE A 131 -9.63 -12.85 2.86
N GLY A 132 -9.33 -14.13 3.12
CA GLY A 132 -9.52 -15.21 2.15
C GLY A 132 -8.48 -15.31 1.02
N GLN A 133 -7.26 -15.74 1.36
CA GLN A 133 -6.53 -16.65 0.48
C GLN A 133 -6.19 -17.90 1.30
N VAL A 134 -7.18 -18.79 1.37
CA VAL A 134 -6.92 -20.22 1.56
C VAL A 134 -6.48 -20.71 0.18
N GLY A 135 -5.38 -21.46 0.16
CA GLY A 135 -4.89 -22.13 -1.05
C GLY A 135 -5.82 -23.23 -1.53
#